data_AF-A0A8A3PQU4-F1
#
_entry.id   AF-A0A8A3PQU4-F1
#
_cell.length_a   1.000
_cell.length_b   1.000
_cell.length_c   1.000
_cell.angle_alpha   90.00
_cell.angle_beta   90.00
_cell.angle_gamma   90.00
#
_symmetry.space_group_name_H-M   'P 1'
#
loop_
_entity.id
_entity.type
_entity.pdbx_description
1 polymer ?
#
loop_
_entity_poly.entity_id
_entity_poly.type
_entity_poly.pdbx_seq_one_letter_code
_entity_poly.pdbx_strand_id
1 'polypeptide(L)'
;MVPDFWNILEPNEVHLSFSSFIDNETGLSDTQLEDVDVLVARNPAHYPSDIQRVTAVSKHELRHLKDVIVFSTRGYPSLADKLSGGDYDGDKAWICWDPAIVESFANADIPQVPDLIKDGFIKQDKTTYAQLTKGHSDPTNAFLSASFDFNMHQSMLGYATIFKEKIAYMVDDLNRKEVIFLSTLLSNLVDQPKQGFVFMERDLDKVKAHITATTGKPFMPQYKIKDGLPNSEKHILDQMVILAHKQTDKLLTDLTNSIKSPPDYDPILAQLYRDQRDKGKVSTDGSASPEEVERGAQWKVLLDHLDADIEKIKNKWVSFYCRSHNSAPSRRFSDLDETRADFPLIRDACFAAFLAIKPHASSKLIHTWLDQDTEAEFGQWAILRASALYASYAPLRSYRYPVKVSNLVWWMAGKQYAFIKANQHGMTPVSDSMYVMLKANAGFVRQARAHEGEGTLIVDEMGDTDESDLFDDDD
;
A
#
# COMPACT_ATOMS: atom_id res chain seq x y z
N MET A 1 -6.82 -14.25 20.38
CA MET A 1 -7.78 -14.33 21.51
C MET A 1 -7.23 -15.34 22.48
N VAL A 2 -7.43 -15.15 23.79
CA VAL A 2 -6.93 -16.08 24.81
C VAL A 2 -8.07 -16.44 25.76
N PRO A 3 -8.24 -17.70 26.18
CA PRO A 3 -9.24 -18.04 27.18
C PRO A 3 -8.74 -17.71 28.60
N ASP A 4 -9.64 -17.30 29.47
CA ASP A 4 -9.37 -17.09 30.88
C ASP A 4 -9.18 -18.41 31.66
N PHE A 5 -7.93 -18.87 31.76
CA PHE A 5 -7.60 -20.09 32.51
C PHE A 5 -7.81 -19.98 34.03
N TRP A 6 -7.92 -18.77 34.58
CA TRP A 6 -8.13 -18.55 36.01
C TRP A 6 -9.61 -18.43 36.38
N ASN A 7 -10.51 -18.38 35.39
CA ASN A 7 -11.95 -18.30 35.58
C ASN A 7 -12.36 -17.10 36.45
N ILE A 8 -11.81 -15.92 36.14
CA ILE A 8 -12.00 -14.64 36.85
C ILE A 8 -13.06 -13.77 36.15
N LEU A 9 -13.16 -13.84 34.82
CA LEU A 9 -14.09 -13.06 34.01
C LEU A 9 -15.49 -13.68 34.02
N GLU A 10 -16.52 -12.85 34.21
CA GLU A 10 -17.93 -13.26 34.07
C GLU A 10 -18.35 -13.42 32.60
N PRO A 11 -19.48 -14.08 32.29
CA PRO A 11 -19.98 -14.15 30.92
C PRO A 11 -20.17 -12.75 30.31
N ASN A 12 -19.67 -12.56 29.09
CA ASN A 12 -19.62 -11.28 28.36
C ASN A 12 -18.69 -10.21 28.98
N GLU A 13 -17.82 -10.58 29.92
CA GLU A 13 -16.66 -9.76 30.30
C GLU A 13 -15.43 -10.18 29.48
N VAL A 14 -14.63 -9.20 29.10
CA VAL A 14 -13.31 -9.39 28.46
C VAL A 14 -12.25 -8.55 29.16
N HIS A 15 -11.00 -9.01 29.14
CA HIS A 15 -9.87 -8.22 29.63
C HIS A 15 -8.94 -7.85 28.48
N LEU A 16 -8.54 -6.58 28.41
CA LEU A 16 -7.62 -6.06 27.41
C LEU A 16 -6.61 -5.12 28.08
N SER A 17 -5.33 -5.49 28.00
CA SER A 17 -4.21 -4.68 28.45
C SER A 17 -3.20 -4.52 27.32
N PHE A 18 -2.70 -3.30 27.14
CA PHE A 18 -1.73 -2.94 26.11
C PHE A 18 -0.33 -2.82 26.71
N SER A 19 0.70 -3.18 25.94
CA SER A 19 2.08 -2.79 26.26
C SER A 19 2.27 -1.28 26.12
N SER A 20 1.72 -0.71 25.05
CA SER A 20 1.62 0.73 24.81
C SER A 20 0.45 1.00 23.87
N PHE A 21 -0.31 2.06 24.11
CA PHE A 21 -1.33 2.52 23.18
C PHE A 21 -1.46 4.05 23.24
N ILE A 22 -1.65 4.66 22.07
CA ILE A 22 -1.92 6.09 21.90
C ILE A 22 -3.03 6.21 20.87
N ASP A 23 -4.15 6.79 21.26
CA ASP A 23 -5.19 7.22 20.35
C ASP A 23 -4.80 8.57 19.74
N ASN A 24 -4.54 8.61 18.44
CA ASN A 24 -4.12 9.83 17.74
C ASN A 24 -5.26 10.86 17.59
N GLU A 25 -6.53 10.46 17.75
CA GLU A 25 -7.66 11.40 17.67
C GLU A 25 -7.95 12.06 19.02
N THR A 26 -7.99 11.27 20.10
CA THR A 26 -8.29 11.79 21.45
C THR A 26 -7.04 12.20 22.24
N GLY A 27 -5.86 11.75 21.83
CA GLY A 27 -4.61 11.89 22.59
C GLY A 27 -4.56 10.97 23.82
N LEU A 28 -5.51 10.05 23.97
CA LEU A 28 -5.53 9.11 25.09
C LEU A 28 -4.37 8.14 24.99
N SER A 29 -3.43 8.24 25.91
CA SER A 29 -2.41 7.21 26.14
C SER A 29 -2.78 6.46 27.41
N ASP A 30 -3.62 5.44 27.24
CA ASP A 30 -3.95 4.50 28.31
C ASP A 30 -3.41 3.12 27.97
N THR A 31 -3.11 2.35 29.01
CA THR A 31 -2.60 0.99 28.89
C THR A 31 -3.69 -0.06 29.09
N GLN A 32 -4.89 0.32 29.54
CA GLN A 32 -5.98 -0.61 29.84
C GLN A 32 -7.35 0.00 29.51
N LEU A 33 -8.35 -0.86 29.29
CA LEU A 33 -9.75 -0.45 29.21
C LEU A 33 -10.48 -0.91 30.48
N GLU A 34 -11.18 0.01 31.14
CA GLU A 34 -11.88 -0.24 32.41
C GLU A 34 -13.36 0.17 32.31
N ASP A 35 -14.26 -0.78 32.51
CA ASP A 35 -15.72 -0.61 32.53
C ASP A 35 -16.28 0.08 31.26
N VAL A 36 -15.71 -0.28 30.11
CA VAL A 36 -16.10 0.25 28.79
C VAL A 36 -16.70 -0.87 27.93
N ASP A 37 -17.83 -0.60 27.29
CA ASP A 37 -18.37 -1.51 26.30
C ASP A 37 -17.52 -1.51 25.02
N VAL A 38 -17.28 -2.70 24.49
CA VAL A 38 -16.49 -2.89 23.27
C VAL A 38 -17.20 -3.86 22.34
N LEU A 39 -17.02 -3.67 21.03
CA LEU A 39 -17.37 -4.65 20.02
C LEU A 39 -16.19 -5.58 19.78
N VAL A 40 -16.47 -6.88 19.76
CA VAL A 40 -15.54 -7.91 19.33
C VAL A 40 -16.12 -8.64 18.12
N ALA A 41 -15.29 -8.90 17.13
CA ALA A 41 -15.66 -9.64 15.93
C ALA A 41 -14.50 -10.46 15.41
N ARG A 42 -14.79 -11.50 14.63
CA ARG A 42 -13.79 -12.21 13.83
C ARG A 42 -14.06 -11.97 12.36
N ASN A 43 -13.00 -11.80 11.58
CA ASN A 43 -13.13 -11.61 10.14
C ASN A 43 -13.05 -12.97 9.42
N PRO A 44 -14.00 -13.29 8.52
CA PRO A 44 -15.17 -12.49 8.13
C PRO A 44 -16.38 -12.66 9.07
N ALA A 45 -17.10 -11.58 9.36
CA ALA A 45 -18.41 -11.65 10.02
C ALA A 45 -19.51 -11.91 8.98
N HIS A 46 -20.31 -12.95 9.21
CA HIS A 46 -21.29 -13.45 8.26
C HIS A 46 -22.71 -13.46 8.79
N TYR A 47 -22.88 -13.81 10.06
CA TYR A 47 -24.13 -13.69 10.77
C TYR A 47 -24.21 -12.34 11.50
N PRO A 48 -25.42 -11.81 11.72
CA PRO A 48 -25.62 -10.66 12.60
C PRO A 48 -25.05 -10.87 14.01
N SER A 49 -25.01 -12.12 14.49
CA SER A 49 -24.42 -12.50 15.78
C SER A 49 -22.89 -12.60 15.78
N ASP A 50 -22.21 -12.55 14.62
CA ASP A 50 -20.74 -12.73 14.56
C ASP A 50 -19.97 -11.53 15.14
N ILE A 51 -20.67 -10.42 15.38
CA ILE A 51 -20.18 -9.27 16.13
C ILE A 51 -20.91 -9.26 17.47
N GLN A 52 -20.16 -9.14 18.56
CA GLN A 52 -20.70 -9.15 19.92
C GLN A 52 -20.23 -7.89 20.67
N ARG A 53 -21.18 -7.18 21.28
CA ARG A 53 -20.94 -6.17 22.30
C ARG A 53 -20.75 -6.84 23.65
N VAL A 54 -19.62 -6.57 24.27
CA VAL A 54 -19.16 -7.12 25.56
C VAL A 54 -18.56 -6.01 26.40
N THR A 55 -18.35 -6.24 27.69
CA THR A 55 -17.79 -5.22 28.59
C THR A 55 -16.31 -5.52 28.84
N ALA A 56 -15.44 -4.56 28.53
CA ALA A 56 -14.04 -4.62 28.88
C ALA A 56 -13.86 -4.23 30.35
N VAL A 57 -13.26 -5.14 31.12
CA VAL A 57 -13.02 -5.00 32.55
C VAL A 57 -11.53 -5.18 32.88
N SER A 58 -11.01 -4.39 33.80
CA SER A 58 -9.65 -4.59 34.31
C SER A 58 -9.65 -5.52 35.51
N LYS A 59 -9.00 -6.68 35.35
CA LYS A 59 -8.74 -7.63 36.44
C LYS A 59 -7.25 -7.62 36.75
N HIS A 60 -6.91 -7.31 38.00
CA HIS A 60 -5.51 -7.18 38.42
C HIS A 60 -4.69 -8.44 38.13
N GLU A 61 -5.30 -9.60 38.32
CA GLU A 61 -4.74 -10.93 38.12
C GLU A 61 -4.32 -11.18 36.66
N LEU A 62 -4.99 -10.54 35.70
CA LEU A 62 -4.76 -10.71 34.27
C LEU A 62 -3.85 -9.63 33.66
N ARG A 63 -3.43 -8.60 34.42
CA ARG A 63 -2.64 -7.46 33.91
C ARG A 63 -1.30 -7.81 33.26
N HIS A 64 -0.75 -8.97 33.59
CA HIS A 64 0.48 -9.48 33.00
C HIS A 64 0.28 -9.97 31.55
N LEU A 65 -0.97 -10.25 31.15
CA LEU A 65 -1.34 -10.63 29.80
C LEU A 65 -1.55 -9.38 28.95
N LYS A 66 -0.47 -8.95 28.29
CA LYS A 66 -0.46 -7.78 27.42
C LYS A 66 -0.64 -8.16 25.95
N ASP A 67 -1.20 -7.24 25.17
CA ASP A 67 -1.39 -7.33 23.72
C ASP A 67 -2.23 -8.54 23.28
N VAL A 68 -3.09 -8.99 24.19
CA VAL A 68 -4.07 -10.05 23.97
C VAL A 68 -5.40 -9.65 24.59
N ILE A 69 -6.49 -10.09 23.96
CA ILE A 69 -7.81 -10.05 24.57
C ILE A 69 -8.10 -11.39 25.24
N VAL A 70 -8.45 -11.33 26.53
CA VAL A 70 -8.82 -12.50 27.32
C VAL A 70 -10.34 -12.61 27.36
N PHE A 71 -10.86 -13.76 26.94
CA PHE A 71 -12.28 -14.05 26.94
C PHE A 71 -12.65 -14.94 28.13
N SER A 72 -13.82 -14.69 28.72
CA SER A 72 -14.36 -15.56 29.75
C SER A 72 -14.52 -16.99 29.25
N THR A 73 -14.12 -17.95 30.09
CA THR A 73 -14.44 -19.37 29.93
C THR A 73 -15.80 -19.74 30.52
N ARG A 74 -16.56 -18.76 31.01
CA ARG A 74 -17.92 -18.93 31.52
C ARG A 74 -18.96 -18.62 30.44
N GLY A 75 -20.09 -19.31 30.53
CA GLY A 75 -21.19 -19.19 29.55
C GLY A 75 -21.09 -20.19 28.40
N TYR A 76 -22.20 -20.36 27.68
CA TYR A 76 -22.28 -21.27 26.54
C TYR A 76 -23.19 -20.67 25.44
N PRO A 77 -22.79 -20.68 24.16
CA PRO A 77 -21.45 -21.03 23.67
C PRO A 77 -20.37 -20.04 24.13
N SER A 78 -19.09 -20.44 23.99
CA SER A 78 -17.96 -19.56 24.30
C SER A 78 -17.99 -18.29 23.44
N LEU A 79 -17.38 -17.19 23.92
CA LEU A 79 -17.37 -15.96 23.14
C LEU A 79 -16.66 -16.13 21.79
N ALA A 80 -15.53 -16.85 21.73
CA ALA A 80 -14.83 -17.12 20.47
C ALA A 80 -15.72 -17.85 19.44
N ASP A 81 -16.47 -18.86 19.88
CA ASP A 81 -17.41 -19.61 19.04
C ASP A 81 -18.55 -18.72 18.50
N LYS A 82 -19.02 -17.74 19.28
CA LYS A 82 -20.00 -16.75 18.79
C LYS A 82 -19.42 -15.88 17.67
N LEU A 83 -18.11 -15.70 17.59
CA LEU A 83 -17.43 -14.87 16.58
C LEU A 83 -17.13 -15.71 15.33
N SER A 84 -18.19 -16.07 14.60
CA SER A 84 -18.12 -16.85 13.37
C SER A 84 -17.52 -18.25 13.58
N GLY A 85 -17.82 -18.92 14.69
CA GLY A 85 -17.29 -20.26 15.01
C GLY A 85 -15.79 -20.29 15.27
N GLY A 86 -15.23 -19.19 15.78
CA GLY A 86 -13.81 -19.08 16.09
C GLY A 86 -13.39 -19.87 17.33
N ASP A 87 -12.09 -19.98 17.53
CA ASP A 87 -11.51 -20.63 18.71
C ASP A 87 -10.27 -19.87 19.25
N TYR A 88 -9.39 -20.56 19.96
CA TYR A 88 -8.19 -20.00 20.58
C TYR A 88 -6.89 -20.58 20.00
N ASP A 89 -6.91 -21.16 18.78
CA ASP A 89 -5.74 -21.81 18.15
C ASP A 89 -4.78 -20.84 17.43
N GLY A 90 -5.14 -19.54 17.40
CA GLY A 90 -4.42 -18.49 16.68
C GLY A 90 -5.32 -17.35 16.19
N ASP A 91 -6.63 -17.52 16.29
CA ASP A 91 -7.60 -16.52 15.86
C ASP A 91 -7.41 -15.15 16.54
N LYS A 92 -7.61 -14.09 15.77
CA LYS A 92 -7.55 -12.69 16.20
C LYS A 92 -8.95 -12.07 16.17
N ALA A 93 -9.26 -11.27 17.19
CA ALA A 93 -10.46 -10.47 17.21
C ALA A 93 -10.17 -9.07 16.67
N TRP A 94 -11.08 -8.54 15.86
CA TRP A 94 -11.26 -7.10 15.71
C TRP A 94 -11.95 -6.58 16.97
N ILE A 95 -11.41 -5.49 17.54
CA ILE A 95 -11.91 -4.87 18.77
C ILE A 95 -12.17 -3.40 18.46
N CYS A 96 -13.32 -2.88 18.87
CA CYS A 96 -13.68 -1.48 18.72
C CYS A 96 -14.33 -0.98 20.00
N TRP A 97 -13.79 0.12 20.55
CA TRP A 97 -14.33 0.82 21.71
C TRP A 97 -14.75 2.25 21.38
N ASP A 98 -14.85 2.60 20.09
CA ASP A 98 -15.32 3.91 19.64
C ASP A 98 -16.81 4.06 20.03
N PRO A 99 -17.16 5.01 20.92
CA PRO A 99 -18.53 5.18 21.38
C PRO A 99 -19.53 5.41 20.24
N ALA A 100 -19.13 6.11 19.17
CA ALA A 100 -20.00 6.40 18.03
C ALA A 100 -20.47 5.14 17.30
N ILE A 101 -19.64 4.08 17.33
CA ILE A 101 -19.97 2.78 16.74
C ILE A 101 -20.62 1.87 17.78
N VAL A 102 -20.01 1.75 18.97
CA VAL A 102 -20.41 0.79 20.02
C VAL A 102 -21.80 1.09 20.57
N GLU A 103 -22.12 2.34 20.88
CA GLU A 103 -23.36 2.69 21.58
C GLU A 103 -24.61 2.33 20.78
N SER A 104 -24.53 2.46 19.45
CA SER A 104 -25.61 2.16 18.51
C SER A 104 -25.79 0.67 18.23
N PHE A 105 -24.84 -0.17 18.65
CA PHE A 105 -24.87 -1.60 18.37
C PHE A 105 -25.66 -2.37 19.44
N ALA A 106 -26.50 -3.30 18.97
CA ALA A 106 -27.25 -4.23 19.79
C ALA A 106 -26.93 -5.68 19.38
N ASN A 107 -26.68 -6.53 20.37
CA ASN A 107 -26.41 -7.95 20.15
C ASN A 107 -27.59 -8.64 19.49
N ALA A 108 -27.31 -9.39 18.42
CA ALA A 108 -28.27 -10.29 17.81
C ALA A 108 -28.17 -11.68 18.44
N ASP A 109 -29.32 -12.37 18.52
CA ASP A 109 -29.36 -13.78 18.91
C ASP A 109 -28.70 -14.66 17.86
N ILE A 110 -28.16 -15.80 18.31
CA ILE A 110 -27.56 -16.80 17.42
C ILE A 110 -28.66 -17.36 16.52
N PRO A 111 -28.52 -17.25 15.18
CA PRO A 111 -29.56 -17.68 14.26
C PRO A 111 -29.73 -19.20 14.28
N GLN A 112 -30.93 -19.67 13.94
CA GLN A 112 -31.14 -21.10 13.71
C GLN A 112 -30.45 -21.54 12.42
N VAL A 113 -29.43 -22.36 12.58
CA VAL A 113 -28.56 -22.83 11.49
C VAL A 113 -29.19 -24.03 10.77
N PRO A 114 -29.38 -23.99 9.44
CA PRO A 114 -29.86 -25.14 8.67
C PRO A 114 -28.81 -26.27 8.58
N ASP A 115 -29.27 -27.52 8.50
CA ASP A 115 -28.39 -28.69 8.38
C ASP A 115 -28.19 -29.06 6.90
N LEU A 116 -27.20 -28.42 6.28
CA LEU A 116 -26.93 -28.56 4.84
C LEU A 116 -26.50 -29.97 4.41
N ILE A 117 -26.07 -30.80 5.36
CA ILE A 117 -25.71 -32.19 5.11
C ILE A 117 -26.98 -33.04 5.04
N LYS A 118 -27.88 -32.90 6.02
CA LYS A 118 -29.18 -33.58 6.00
C LYS A 118 -30.05 -33.13 4.83
N ASP A 119 -29.97 -31.86 4.47
CA ASP A 119 -30.70 -31.29 3.35
C ASP A 119 -30.10 -31.68 1.98
N GLY A 120 -28.95 -32.35 1.96
CA GLY A 120 -28.34 -32.92 0.75
C GLY A 120 -27.61 -31.90 -0.13
N PHE A 121 -27.32 -30.70 0.38
CA PHE A 121 -26.53 -29.69 -0.32
C PHE A 121 -25.02 -29.93 -0.20
N ILE A 122 -24.56 -30.51 0.90
CA ILE A 122 -23.17 -30.88 1.14
C ILE A 122 -23.07 -32.39 1.35
N LYS A 123 -22.14 -33.05 0.66
CA LYS A 123 -21.77 -34.44 0.97
C LYS A 123 -20.60 -34.45 1.95
N GLN A 124 -20.61 -35.38 2.89
CA GLN A 124 -19.49 -35.60 3.80
C GLN A 124 -18.91 -37.00 3.56
N ASP A 125 -17.62 -37.07 3.23
CA ASP A 125 -16.88 -38.33 3.20
C ASP A 125 -16.39 -38.66 4.61
N LYS A 126 -16.90 -39.77 5.15
CA LYS A 126 -16.54 -40.29 6.48
C LYS A 126 -15.67 -41.55 6.39
N THR A 127 -15.11 -41.84 5.22
CA THR A 127 -14.27 -43.01 5.00
C THR A 127 -13.05 -42.93 5.90
N THR A 128 -12.93 -43.90 6.80
CA THR A 128 -11.79 -43.95 7.73
C THR A 128 -10.55 -44.48 7.03
N TYR A 129 -9.37 -44.11 7.53
CA TYR A 129 -8.10 -44.66 7.04
C TYR A 129 -8.12 -46.19 6.97
N ALA A 130 -8.63 -46.85 8.02
CA ALA A 130 -8.72 -48.31 8.09
C ALA A 130 -9.59 -48.94 7.00
N GLN A 131 -10.64 -48.24 6.56
CA GLN A 131 -11.49 -48.70 5.45
C GLN A 131 -10.81 -48.47 4.10
N LEU A 132 -10.18 -47.29 3.93
CA LEU A 132 -9.51 -46.91 2.68
C LEU A 132 -8.32 -47.81 2.37
N THR A 133 -7.54 -48.20 3.37
CA THR A 133 -6.31 -48.98 3.16
C THR A 133 -6.52 -50.49 3.20
N LYS A 134 -7.75 -50.95 3.42
CA LYS A 134 -8.05 -52.38 3.58
C LYS A 134 -7.75 -53.15 2.29
N GLY A 135 -6.76 -54.05 2.34
CA GLY A 135 -6.40 -54.91 1.22
C GLY A 135 -5.42 -54.29 0.21
N HIS A 136 -4.92 -53.08 0.47
CA HIS A 136 -3.86 -52.47 -0.33
C HIS A 136 -2.48 -52.98 0.09
N SER A 137 -1.61 -53.27 -0.89
CA SER A 137 -0.21 -53.63 -0.65
C SER A 137 0.61 -52.47 -0.08
N ASP A 138 0.22 -51.24 -0.41
CA ASP A 138 0.79 -50.00 0.11
C ASP A 138 -0.33 -49.06 0.64
N PRO A 139 -0.67 -49.17 1.93
CA PRO A 139 -1.65 -48.32 2.62
C PRO A 139 -1.36 -46.81 2.51
N THR A 140 -0.08 -46.42 2.56
CA THR A 140 0.31 -45.00 2.62
C THR A 140 0.06 -44.34 1.28
N ASN A 141 0.47 -44.97 0.18
CA ASN A 141 0.21 -44.43 -1.15
C ASN A 141 -1.28 -44.40 -1.50
N ALA A 142 -2.07 -45.39 -1.05
CA ALA A 142 -3.52 -45.35 -1.22
C ALA A 142 -4.17 -44.15 -0.50
N PHE A 143 -3.75 -43.88 0.74
CA PHE A 143 -4.21 -42.72 1.50
C PHE A 143 -3.77 -41.39 0.88
N LEU A 144 -2.49 -41.29 0.48
CA LEU A 144 -1.97 -40.07 -0.14
C LEU A 144 -2.67 -39.80 -1.46
N SER A 145 -2.88 -40.80 -2.32
CA SER A 145 -3.61 -40.63 -3.58
C SER A 145 -5.01 -40.08 -3.35
N ALA A 146 -5.78 -40.67 -2.42
CA ALA A 146 -7.13 -40.19 -2.11
C ALA A 146 -7.12 -38.77 -1.52
N SER A 147 -6.13 -38.46 -0.69
CA SER A 147 -5.94 -37.13 -0.09
C SER A 147 -5.56 -36.09 -1.16
N PHE A 148 -4.70 -36.45 -2.12
CA PHE A 148 -4.37 -35.59 -3.26
C PHE A 148 -5.57 -35.36 -4.14
N ASP A 149 -6.32 -36.42 -4.49
CA ASP A 149 -7.55 -36.29 -5.26
C ASP A 149 -8.51 -35.33 -4.57
N PHE A 150 -8.73 -35.47 -3.26
CA PHE A 150 -9.59 -34.56 -2.49
C PHE A 150 -9.07 -33.11 -2.49
N ASN A 151 -7.81 -32.87 -2.12
CA ASN A 151 -7.25 -31.52 -1.97
C ASN A 151 -6.99 -30.79 -3.30
N MET A 152 -6.89 -31.52 -4.42
CA MET A 152 -6.74 -30.93 -5.76
C MET A 152 -8.07 -30.46 -6.36
N HIS A 153 -9.20 -30.72 -5.72
CA HIS A 153 -10.47 -30.13 -6.13
C HIS A 153 -10.44 -28.61 -5.95
N GLN A 154 -11.05 -27.90 -6.91
CA GLN A 154 -11.17 -26.46 -6.83
C GLN A 154 -12.01 -26.05 -5.61
N SER A 155 -11.47 -25.19 -4.75
CA SER A 155 -12.23 -24.64 -3.63
C SER A 155 -13.37 -23.77 -4.13
N MET A 156 -14.59 -24.12 -3.70
CA MET A 156 -15.81 -23.38 -4.03
C MET A 156 -16.09 -22.23 -3.05
N LEU A 157 -15.34 -22.13 -1.94
CA LEU A 157 -15.55 -21.15 -0.88
C LEU A 157 -15.58 -19.71 -1.43
N GLY A 158 -14.61 -19.34 -2.26
CA GLY A 158 -14.55 -18.00 -2.86
C GLY A 158 -15.74 -17.71 -3.77
N TYR A 159 -16.16 -18.67 -4.60
CA TYR A 159 -17.31 -18.51 -5.48
C TYR A 159 -18.63 -18.40 -4.72
N ALA A 160 -18.80 -19.20 -3.66
CA ALA A 160 -19.95 -19.12 -2.76
C ALA A 160 -19.98 -17.79 -2.01
N THR A 161 -18.82 -17.27 -1.59
CA THR A 161 -18.71 -15.98 -0.89
C THR A 161 -19.15 -14.83 -1.77
N ILE A 162 -18.66 -14.78 -3.02
CA ILE A 162 -19.08 -13.79 -4.02
C ILE A 162 -20.59 -13.89 -4.29
N PHE A 163 -21.13 -15.11 -4.33
CA PHE A 163 -22.57 -15.30 -4.53
C PHE A 163 -23.38 -14.78 -3.33
N LYS A 164 -22.97 -15.09 -2.10
CA LYS A 164 -23.59 -14.54 -0.87
C LYS A 164 -23.59 -13.03 -0.89
N GLU A 165 -22.45 -12.42 -1.17
CA GLU A 165 -22.31 -10.96 -1.22
C GLU A 165 -23.32 -10.32 -2.19
N LYS A 166 -23.49 -10.89 -3.39
CA LYS A 166 -24.47 -10.39 -4.36
C LYS A 166 -25.92 -10.53 -3.88
N ILE A 167 -26.25 -11.64 -3.21
CA ILE A 167 -27.59 -11.86 -2.67
C ILE A 167 -27.86 -10.93 -1.49
N ALA A 168 -26.92 -10.82 -0.55
CA ALA A 168 -27.02 -9.92 0.60
C ALA A 168 -27.19 -8.47 0.17
N TYR A 169 -26.40 -8.02 -0.81
CA TYR A 169 -26.51 -6.68 -1.39
C TYR A 169 -27.88 -6.42 -2.06
N MET A 170 -28.45 -7.42 -2.74
CA MET A 170 -29.74 -7.28 -3.42
C MET A 170 -30.92 -7.27 -2.44
N VAL A 171 -30.85 -8.09 -1.39
CA VAL A 171 -31.94 -8.31 -0.44
C VAL A 171 -31.95 -7.25 0.67
N ASP A 172 -30.80 -6.67 0.99
CA ASP A 172 -30.60 -5.61 1.98
C ASP A 172 -31.12 -5.97 3.40
N ASP A 173 -31.09 -7.27 3.72
CA ASP A 173 -31.44 -7.81 5.03
C ASP A 173 -30.63 -9.09 5.31
N LEU A 174 -29.76 -9.03 6.31
CA LEU A 174 -28.89 -10.14 6.71
C LEU A 174 -29.60 -11.21 7.54
N ASN A 175 -30.78 -10.91 8.09
CA ASN A 175 -31.58 -11.86 8.88
C ASN A 175 -32.44 -12.78 8.00
N ARG A 176 -32.45 -12.56 6.70
CA ARG A 176 -33.20 -13.43 5.79
C ARG A 176 -32.65 -14.85 5.78
N LYS A 177 -33.58 -15.82 5.72
CA LYS A 177 -33.28 -17.26 5.74
C LYS A 177 -32.28 -17.66 4.67
N GLU A 178 -32.33 -17.02 3.51
CA GLU A 178 -31.44 -17.28 2.38
C GLU A 178 -30.01 -16.79 2.66
N VAL A 179 -29.86 -15.65 3.33
CA VAL A 179 -28.54 -15.12 3.72
C VAL A 179 -27.96 -15.94 4.87
N ILE A 180 -28.78 -16.34 5.84
CA ILE A 180 -28.40 -17.27 6.91
C ILE A 180 -27.97 -18.62 6.34
N PHE A 181 -28.72 -19.16 5.37
CA PHE A 181 -28.37 -20.39 4.65
C PHE A 181 -27.00 -20.26 3.99
N LEU A 182 -26.75 -19.17 3.26
CA LEU A 182 -25.47 -18.95 2.60
C LEU A 182 -24.33 -18.75 3.61
N SER A 183 -24.57 -18.07 4.73
CA SER A 183 -23.60 -17.93 5.82
C SER A 183 -23.22 -19.27 6.43
N THR A 184 -24.20 -20.17 6.54
CA THR A 184 -24.02 -21.56 7.01
C THR A 184 -23.23 -22.37 6.01
N LEU A 185 -23.48 -22.19 4.72
CA LEU A 185 -22.70 -22.83 3.67
C LEU A 185 -21.23 -22.40 3.77
N LEU A 186 -20.95 -21.10 3.91
CA LEU A 186 -19.58 -20.60 4.03
C LEU A 186 -18.88 -21.15 5.28
N SER A 187 -19.58 -21.18 6.42
CA SER A 187 -19.03 -21.73 7.67
C SER A 187 -18.61 -23.19 7.50
N ASN A 188 -19.43 -24.02 6.85
CA ASN A 188 -19.07 -25.41 6.55
C ASN A 188 -17.90 -25.51 5.55
N LEU A 189 -17.85 -24.63 4.54
CA LEU A 189 -16.81 -24.67 3.51
C LEU A 189 -15.42 -24.22 4.00
N VAL A 190 -15.35 -23.41 5.07
CA VAL A 190 -14.06 -23.07 5.72
C VAL A 190 -13.40 -24.33 6.29
N ASP A 191 -14.20 -25.21 6.90
CA ASP A 191 -13.72 -26.47 7.47
C ASP A 191 -13.74 -27.64 6.47
N GLN A 192 -13.96 -27.38 5.19
CA GLN A 192 -14.05 -28.39 4.13
C GLN A 192 -12.88 -29.40 4.18
N PRO A 193 -11.60 -28.97 4.29
CA PRO A 193 -10.48 -29.91 4.32
C PRO A 193 -10.43 -30.79 5.57
N LYS A 194 -10.88 -30.29 6.72
CA LYS A 194 -10.84 -30.99 8.00
C LYS A 194 -12.02 -31.96 8.15
N GLN A 195 -13.19 -31.59 7.64
CA GLN A 195 -14.44 -32.32 7.83
C GLN A 195 -14.74 -33.31 6.69
N GLY A 196 -13.93 -33.33 5.63
CA GLY A 196 -14.14 -34.20 4.47
C GLY A 196 -15.39 -33.80 3.67
N PHE A 197 -15.73 -32.51 3.64
CA PHE A 197 -16.88 -32.06 2.86
C PHE A 197 -16.56 -32.07 1.36
N VAL A 198 -17.43 -32.70 0.59
CA VAL A 198 -17.37 -32.79 -0.86
C VAL A 198 -18.42 -31.84 -1.41
N PHE A 199 -17.95 -30.71 -1.95
CA PHE A 199 -18.79 -29.67 -2.53
C PHE A 199 -18.15 -29.16 -3.82
N MET A 200 -18.82 -29.42 -4.95
CA MET A 200 -18.30 -29.13 -6.29
C MET A 200 -19.14 -28.06 -6.99
N GLU A 201 -18.70 -27.63 -8.18
CA GLU A 201 -19.42 -26.64 -9.01
C GLU A 201 -20.91 -27.01 -9.23
N ARG A 202 -21.20 -28.30 -9.45
CA ARG A 202 -22.57 -28.80 -9.62
C ARG A 202 -23.44 -28.59 -8.39
N ASP A 203 -22.87 -28.68 -7.19
CA ASP A 203 -23.59 -28.48 -5.93
C ASP A 203 -23.80 -27.00 -5.66
N LEU A 204 -22.82 -26.17 -6.01
CA LEU A 204 -22.96 -24.71 -6.00
C LEU A 204 -24.08 -24.25 -6.95
N ASP A 205 -24.22 -24.84 -8.13
CA ASP A 205 -25.30 -24.49 -9.05
C ASP A 205 -26.69 -24.89 -8.53
N LYS A 206 -26.79 -26.01 -7.81
CA LYS A 206 -28.03 -26.36 -7.08
C LYS A 206 -28.36 -25.33 -6.00
N VAL A 207 -27.36 -24.90 -5.23
CA VAL A 207 -27.53 -23.83 -4.22
C VAL A 207 -27.99 -22.54 -4.88
N LYS A 208 -27.35 -22.11 -5.98
CA LYS A 208 -27.75 -20.93 -6.73
C LYS A 208 -29.20 -21.04 -7.19
N ALA A 209 -29.59 -22.17 -7.76
CA ALA A 209 -30.97 -22.41 -8.21
C ALA A 209 -31.97 -22.36 -7.05
N HIS A 210 -31.63 -22.96 -5.91
CA HIS A 210 -32.46 -22.94 -4.70
C HIS A 210 -32.69 -21.53 -4.16
N ILE A 211 -31.62 -20.74 -4.03
CA ILE A 211 -31.71 -19.37 -3.50
C ILE A 211 -32.40 -18.42 -4.50
N THR A 212 -32.02 -18.48 -5.78
CA THR A 212 -32.58 -17.60 -6.81
C THR A 212 -34.06 -17.85 -7.09
N ALA A 213 -34.58 -19.04 -6.77
CA ALA A 213 -36.01 -19.32 -6.84
C ALA A 213 -36.84 -18.41 -5.92
N THR A 214 -36.28 -17.98 -4.78
CA THR A 214 -36.97 -17.14 -3.79
C THR A 214 -36.52 -15.68 -3.85
N THR A 215 -35.25 -15.41 -4.13
CA THR A 215 -34.71 -14.04 -4.15
C THR A 215 -34.75 -13.38 -5.52
N GLY A 216 -34.88 -14.16 -6.61
CA GLY A 216 -34.59 -13.71 -7.96
C GLY A 216 -33.10 -13.75 -8.29
N LYS A 217 -32.76 -13.35 -9.53
CA LYS A 217 -31.39 -13.40 -10.06
C LYS A 217 -30.56 -12.22 -9.53
N PRO A 218 -29.41 -12.46 -8.87
CA PRO A 218 -28.56 -11.37 -8.37
C PRO A 218 -27.92 -10.56 -9.48
N PHE A 219 -27.65 -9.30 -9.19
CA PHE A 219 -26.86 -8.39 -10.02
C PHE A 219 -25.53 -8.02 -9.34
N MET A 220 -24.64 -7.36 -10.09
CA MET A 220 -23.34 -6.93 -9.56
C MET A 220 -23.52 -5.75 -8.61
N PRO A 221 -22.92 -5.76 -7.40
CA PRO A 221 -22.95 -4.62 -6.50
C PRO A 221 -22.32 -3.39 -7.15
N GLN A 222 -22.94 -2.21 -6.97
CA GLN A 222 -22.51 -1.00 -7.67
C GLN A 222 -21.14 -0.52 -7.20
N TYR A 223 -20.84 -0.63 -5.90
CA TYR A 223 -19.51 -0.31 -5.33
C TYR A 223 -18.34 -1.11 -5.94
N LYS A 224 -18.59 -2.19 -6.70
CA LYS A 224 -17.54 -2.96 -7.39
C LYS A 224 -17.28 -2.52 -8.84
N ILE A 225 -18.05 -1.56 -9.36
CA ILE A 225 -17.86 -1.06 -10.71
C ILE A 225 -16.62 -0.16 -10.73
N LYS A 226 -15.61 -0.53 -11.53
CA LYS A 226 -14.30 0.16 -11.54
C LYS A 226 -14.35 1.58 -12.10
N ASP A 227 -15.22 1.82 -13.08
CA ASP A 227 -15.19 3.04 -13.90
C ASP A 227 -16.40 3.97 -13.64
N GLY A 228 -17.07 3.84 -12.49
CA GLY A 228 -18.24 4.64 -12.18
C GLY A 228 -18.57 4.67 -10.70
N LEU A 229 -19.01 5.84 -10.25
CA LEU A 229 -19.64 5.98 -8.95
C LEU A 229 -20.96 5.18 -8.92
N PRO A 230 -21.32 4.57 -7.78
CA PRO A 230 -22.64 4.02 -7.61
C PRO A 230 -23.72 5.07 -7.94
N ASN A 231 -24.75 4.65 -8.65
CA ASN A 231 -25.87 5.50 -9.06
C ASN A 231 -26.94 5.61 -7.97
N SER A 232 -26.88 4.75 -6.95
CA SER A 232 -27.86 4.68 -5.87
C SER A 232 -27.19 4.79 -4.51
N GLU A 233 -27.74 5.66 -3.66
CA GLU A 233 -27.36 5.81 -2.26
C GLU A 233 -28.20 4.93 -1.32
N LYS A 234 -28.78 3.81 -1.80
CA LYS A 234 -29.64 2.98 -0.94
C LYS A 234 -28.83 2.07 -0.01
N HIS A 235 -27.82 1.40 -0.55
CA HIS A 235 -27.01 0.44 0.19
C HIS A 235 -25.84 1.16 0.87
N ILE A 236 -25.54 0.80 2.12
CA ILE A 236 -24.49 1.45 2.94
C ILE A 236 -23.12 1.49 2.25
N LEU A 237 -22.70 0.39 1.60
CA LEU A 237 -21.42 0.33 0.89
C LEU A 237 -21.35 1.29 -0.30
N ASP A 238 -22.47 1.49 -1.02
CA ASP A 238 -22.50 2.42 -2.14
C ASP A 238 -22.41 3.87 -1.64
N GLN A 239 -23.10 4.19 -0.54
CA GLN A 239 -22.99 5.50 0.13
C GLN A 239 -21.55 5.78 0.57
N MET A 240 -20.88 4.80 1.20
CA MET A 240 -19.49 4.95 1.65
C MET A 240 -18.55 5.21 0.47
N VAL A 241 -18.70 4.49 -0.63
CA VAL A 241 -17.90 4.72 -1.85
C VAL A 241 -18.15 6.11 -2.42
N ILE A 242 -19.41 6.56 -2.51
CA ILE A 242 -19.73 7.91 -2.99
C ILE A 242 -19.12 8.99 -2.09
N LEU A 243 -19.24 8.85 -0.77
CA LEU A 243 -18.68 9.79 0.20
C LEU A 243 -17.16 9.85 0.12
N ALA A 244 -16.48 8.70 0.05
CA ALA A 244 -15.04 8.62 -0.06
C ALA A 244 -14.52 9.30 -1.33
N HIS A 245 -15.15 9.05 -2.48
CA HIS A 245 -14.79 9.71 -3.73
C HIS A 245 -15.00 11.22 -3.67
N LYS A 246 -16.17 11.67 -3.19
CA LYS A 246 -16.48 13.10 -3.07
C LYS A 246 -15.47 13.82 -2.17
N GLN A 247 -15.09 13.22 -1.05
CA GLN A 247 -14.12 13.79 -0.12
C GLN A 247 -12.70 13.77 -0.73
N THR A 248 -12.32 12.71 -1.42
CA THR A 248 -11.03 12.60 -2.11
C THR A 248 -10.89 13.67 -3.21
N ASP A 249 -11.91 13.82 -4.06
CA ASP A 249 -11.92 14.82 -5.13
C ASP A 249 -11.85 16.24 -4.58
N LYS A 250 -12.57 16.50 -3.48
CA LYS A 250 -12.51 17.78 -2.76
C LYS A 250 -11.09 18.05 -2.26
N LEU A 251 -10.49 17.11 -1.53
CA LEU A 251 -9.13 17.25 -0.99
C LEU A 251 -8.09 17.42 -2.10
N LEU A 252 -8.21 16.70 -3.22
CA LEU A 252 -7.33 16.83 -4.38
C LEU A 252 -7.47 18.20 -5.04
N THR A 253 -8.70 18.70 -5.15
CA THR A 253 -9.00 20.03 -5.69
C THR A 253 -8.44 21.12 -4.78
N ASP A 254 -8.63 20.99 -3.46
CA ASP A 254 -8.11 21.93 -2.47
C ASP A 254 -6.58 21.95 -2.48
N LEU A 255 -5.93 20.78 -2.54
CA LEU A 255 -4.47 20.67 -2.69
C LEU A 255 -4.00 21.34 -3.97
N THR A 256 -4.63 21.03 -5.11
CA THR A 256 -4.27 21.61 -6.42
C THR A 256 -4.40 23.14 -6.41
N ASN A 257 -5.46 23.67 -5.79
CA ASN A 257 -5.68 25.11 -5.68
C ASN A 257 -4.72 25.79 -4.67
N SER A 258 -4.24 25.06 -3.67
CA SER A 258 -3.31 25.58 -2.65
C SER A 258 -1.91 25.87 -3.23
N ILE A 259 -1.50 25.11 -4.24
CA ILE A 259 -0.19 25.24 -4.89
C ILE A 259 -0.22 26.43 -5.86
N LYS A 260 0.15 27.62 -5.34
CA LYS A 260 0.24 28.85 -6.13
C LYS A 260 1.57 28.91 -6.88
N SER A 261 1.51 28.88 -8.21
CA SER A 261 2.68 29.06 -9.11
C SER A 261 3.86 28.13 -8.78
N PRO A 262 3.74 26.81 -9.01
CA PRO A 262 4.84 25.89 -8.76
C PRO A 262 6.10 26.30 -9.55
N PRO A 263 7.31 26.16 -8.99
CA PRO A 263 8.53 26.46 -9.72
C PRO A 263 8.72 25.44 -10.86
N ASP A 264 8.49 25.90 -12.09
CA ASP A 264 8.56 25.05 -13.29
C ASP A 264 10.00 24.66 -13.68
N TYR A 265 10.99 25.45 -13.25
CA TYR A 265 12.39 25.29 -13.65
C TYR A 265 13.34 25.90 -12.62
N ASP A 266 14.37 25.16 -12.21
CA ASP A 266 15.43 25.65 -11.31
C ASP A 266 16.71 25.99 -12.11
N PRO A 267 17.04 27.28 -12.29
CA PRO A 267 18.25 27.69 -13.03
C PRO A 267 19.55 27.13 -12.45
N ILE A 268 19.60 26.84 -11.15
CA ILE A 268 20.78 26.33 -10.46
C ILE A 268 21.23 24.99 -11.05
N LEU A 269 20.27 24.11 -11.35
CA LEU A 269 20.56 22.77 -11.87
C LEU A 269 21.19 22.83 -13.28
N ALA A 270 20.90 23.88 -14.05
CA ALA A 270 21.47 24.12 -15.37
C ALA A 270 22.71 25.04 -15.38
N GLN A 271 23.07 25.63 -14.24
CA GLN A 271 24.06 26.70 -14.19
C GLN A 271 25.43 26.24 -14.69
N LEU A 272 25.90 25.07 -14.24
CA LEU A 272 27.21 24.54 -14.65
C LEU A 272 27.32 24.41 -16.17
N TYR A 273 26.33 23.80 -16.82
CA TYR A 273 26.31 23.67 -18.26
C TYR A 273 26.26 25.02 -18.98
N ARG A 274 25.45 25.97 -18.49
CA ARG A 274 25.37 27.33 -19.06
C ARG A 274 26.70 28.06 -18.98
N ASP A 275 27.39 27.97 -17.85
CA ASP A 275 28.71 28.60 -17.67
C ASP A 275 29.75 28.04 -18.65
N GLN A 276 29.76 26.71 -18.88
CA GLN A 276 30.67 26.12 -19.86
C GLN A 276 30.26 26.45 -21.31
N ARG A 277 28.96 26.58 -21.59
CA ARG A 277 28.46 27.04 -22.88
C ARG A 277 28.86 28.48 -23.18
N ASP A 278 28.88 29.35 -22.17
CA ASP A 278 29.35 30.73 -22.32
C ASP A 278 30.86 30.79 -22.55
N LYS A 279 31.66 29.93 -21.91
CA LYS A 279 33.09 29.79 -22.23
C LYS A 279 33.35 29.24 -23.64
N GLY A 280 32.41 28.49 -24.21
CA GLY A 280 32.46 28.03 -25.60
C GLY A 280 32.14 29.12 -26.64
N LYS A 281 31.63 30.28 -26.22
CA LYS A 281 31.39 31.44 -27.09
C LYS A 281 32.66 32.29 -27.14
N VAL A 282 33.42 32.17 -28.22
CA VAL A 282 34.58 33.04 -28.46
C VAL A 282 34.10 34.47 -28.73
N SER A 283 34.66 35.47 -28.04
CA SER A 283 34.37 36.88 -28.29
C SER A 283 34.89 37.28 -29.68
N THR A 284 34.01 37.82 -30.52
CA THR A 284 34.34 38.32 -31.88
C THR A 284 35.09 39.64 -31.88
N ASP A 285 35.35 40.23 -30.71
CA ASP A 285 35.88 41.60 -30.58
C ASP A 285 37.42 41.69 -30.64
N GLY A 286 38.10 40.62 -31.07
CA GLY A 286 39.54 40.65 -31.37
C GLY A 286 40.48 40.81 -30.16
N SER A 287 39.95 40.76 -28.94
CA SER A 287 40.71 40.90 -27.68
C SER A 287 41.12 39.56 -27.03
N ALA A 288 40.72 38.42 -27.60
CA ALA A 288 40.96 37.10 -27.03
C ALA A 288 42.33 36.52 -27.44
N SER A 289 43.03 35.91 -26.47
CA SER A 289 44.29 35.19 -26.71
C SER A 289 44.07 33.97 -27.63
N PRO A 290 45.06 33.58 -28.48
CA PRO A 290 44.97 32.37 -29.29
C PRO A 290 44.60 31.10 -28.49
N GLU A 291 45.05 31.02 -27.23
CA GLU A 291 44.74 29.90 -26.32
C GLU A 291 43.28 29.88 -25.84
N GLU A 292 42.67 31.06 -25.66
CA GLU A 292 41.27 31.19 -25.26
C GLU A 292 40.34 30.79 -26.40
N VAL A 293 40.72 31.13 -27.63
CA VAL A 293 40.02 30.72 -28.86
C VAL A 293 40.07 29.21 -29.04
N GLU A 294 41.24 28.58 -28.86
CA GLU A 294 41.38 27.12 -28.92
C GLU A 294 40.54 26.43 -27.83
N ARG A 295 40.59 26.94 -26.59
CA ARG A 295 39.81 26.40 -25.47
C ARG A 295 38.31 26.52 -25.69
N GLY A 296 37.83 27.66 -26.20
CA GLY A 296 36.42 27.86 -26.53
C GLY A 296 35.94 26.91 -27.63
N ALA A 297 36.75 26.70 -28.67
CA ALA A 297 36.46 25.72 -29.73
C ALA A 297 36.38 24.28 -29.20
N GLN A 298 37.26 23.89 -28.28
CA GLN A 298 37.22 22.58 -27.63
C GLN A 298 35.95 22.39 -26.80
N TRP A 299 35.53 23.41 -26.02
CA TRP A 299 34.28 23.36 -25.24
C TRP A 299 33.06 23.23 -26.14
N LYS A 300 33.04 23.97 -27.25
CA LYS A 300 31.95 23.89 -28.23
C LYS A 300 31.78 22.48 -28.78
N VAL A 301 32.85 21.86 -29.28
CA VAL A 301 32.81 20.50 -29.84
C VAL A 301 32.37 19.47 -28.79
N LEU A 302 32.94 19.55 -27.57
CA LEU A 302 32.61 18.62 -26.49
C LEU A 302 31.12 18.67 -26.14
N LEU A 303 30.60 19.88 -25.94
CA LEU A 303 29.24 20.07 -25.50
C LEU A 303 28.24 19.81 -26.65
N ASP A 304 28.59 20.09 -27.91
CA ASP A 304 27.72 19.77 -29.07
C ASP A 304 27.53 18.26 -29.23
N HIS A 305 28.57 17.46 -28.98
CA HIS A 305 28.43 16.00 -28.90
C HIS A 305 27.56 15.55 -27.72
N LEU A 306 27.74 16.17 -26.55
CA LEU A 306 26.93 15.89 -25.36
C LEU A 306 25.43 16.17 -25.62
N ASP A 307 25.10 17.28 -26.26
CA ASP A 307 23.71 17.62 -26.64
C ASP A 307 23.14 16.58 -27.60
N ALA A 308 23.92 16.16 -28.60
CA ALA A 308 23.50 15.15 -29.57
C ALA A 308 23.21 13.80 -28.90
N ASP A 309 24.01 13.39 -27.91
CA ASP A 309 23.81 12.15 -27.17
C ASP A 309 22.62 12.23 -26.19
N ILE A 310 22.44 13.37 -25.53
CA ILE A 310 21.26 13.63 -24.69
C ILE A 310 19.98 13.57 -25.52
N GLU A 311 19.98 14.14 -26.72
CA GLU A 311 18.80 14.15 -27.60
C GLU A 311 18.43 12.72 -28.05
N LYS A 312 19.41 11.83 -28.25
CA LYS A 312 19.14 10.40 -28.50
C LYS A 312 18.38 9.75 -27.34
N ILE A 313 18.75 10.06 -26.09
CA ILE A 313 18.09 9.50 -24.90
C ILE A 313 16.69 10.05 -24.75
N LYS A 314 16.49 11.35 -24.96
CA LYS A 314 15.16 11.98 -24.94
C LYS A 314 14.24 11.36 -26.00
N ASN A 315 14.74 11.17 -27.22
CA ASN A 315 13.99 10.51 -28.28
C ASN A 315 13.66 9.06 -27.94
N LYS A 316 14.63 8.32 -27.38
CA LYS A 316 14.43 6.95 -26.89
C LYS A 316 13.31 6.93 -25.84
N TRP A 317 13.38 7.79 -24.82
CA TRP A 317 12.35 7.93 -23.78
C TRP A 317 10.97 8.20 -24.37
N VAL A 318 10.82 9.21 -25.24
CA VAL A 318 9.52 9.57 -25.85
C VAL A 318 8.97 8.45 -26.74
N SER A 319 9.82 7.78 -27.52
CA SER A 319 9.40 6.73 -28.45
C SER A 319 8.70 5.54 -27.80
N PHE A 320 9.03 5.24 -26.54
CA PHE A 320 8.39 4.17 -25.78
C PHE A 320 6.93 4.48 -25.42
N TYR A 321 6.61 5.75 -25.18
CA TYR A 321 5.27 6.17 -24.81
C TYR A 321 4.39 6.45 -26.03
N CYS A 322 4.97 6.90 -27.15
CA CYS A 322 4.23 7.12 -28.40
C CYS A 322 3.79 5.82 -29.10
N ARG A 323 4.51 4.69 -28.94
CA ARG A 323 4.14 3.39 -29.55
C ARG A 323 2.90 2.73 -28.95
N SER A 324 2.39 3.23 -27.83
CA SER A 324 1.30 2.61 -27.07
C SER A 324 -0.10 3.16 -27.38
N HIS A 325 -0.23 4.27 -28.12
CA HIS A 325 -1.52 4.91 -28.39
C HIS A 325 -2.11 4.47 -29.74
N ASN A 326 -2.70 3.27 -29.79
CA ASN A 326 -3.66 2.86 -30.83
C ASN A 326 -5.13 3.05 -30.38
N SER A 327 -5.35 3.72 -29.26
CA SER A 327 -6.68 4.13 -28.77
C SER A 327 -6.75 5.66 -28.71
N ALA A 328 -7.91 6.20 -29.07
CA ALA A 328 -8.20 7.59 -29.41
C ALA A 328 -7.44 8.69 -28.61
N PRO A 329 -7.10 9.83 -29.24
CA PRO A 329 -6.35 10.91 -28.61
C PRO A 329 -7.27 11.70 -27.66
N SER A 330 -7.44 11.23 -26.43
CA SER A 330 -8.00 12.04 -25.36
C SER A 330 -6.97 12.18 -24.24
N ARG A 331 -6.74 13.46 -23.86
CA ARG A 331 -5.84 13.97 -22.82
C ARG A 331 -4.36 14.11 -23.20
N ARG A 332 -4.11 15.23 -23.88
CA ARG A 332 -2.91 16.09 -23.80
C ARG A 332 -1.91 15.68 -22.72
N PHE A 333 -0.72 15.20 -23.11
CA PHE A 333 0.56 15.28 -22.34
C PHE A 333 0.46 15.08 -20.80
N SER A 334 -0.48 14.28 -20.30
CA SER A 334 -0.59 13.93 -18.89
C SER A 334 -0.11 12.49 -18.74
N ASP A 335 1.13 12.45 -18.30
CA ASP A 335 1.68 11.46 -17.39
C ASP A 335 2.15 10.14 -18.01
N LEU A 336 3.48 10.02 -17.94
CA LEU A 336 4.21 8.76 -17.98
C LEU A 336 3.55 7.87 -16.94
N ASP A 337 2.86 6.82 -17.38
CA ASP A 337 2.28 5.87 -16.44
C ASP A 337 3.42 5.00 -15.87
N GLU A 338 4.06 5.51 -14.82
CA GLU A 338 5.12 4.84 -14.06
C GLU A 338 4.61 3.55 -13.40
N THR A 339 3.29 3.31 -13.38
CA THR A 339 2.67 2.10 -12.83
C THR A 339 2.67 0.92 -13.81
N ARG A 340 3.11 1.12 -15.05
CA ARG A 340 3.21 0.04 -16.05
C ARG A 340 4.29 -0.96 -15.69
N ALA A 341 3.99 -2.25 -15.90
CA ALA A 341 4.93 -3.34 -15.64
C ALA A 341 6.24 -3.27 -16.46
N ASP A 342 6.22 -2.64 -17.65
CA ASP A 342 7.39 -2.49 -18.51
C ASP A 342 8.24 -1.24 -18.21
N PHE A 343 7.77 -0.37 -17.31
CA PHE A 343 8.47 0.87 -16.95
C PHE A 343 9.90 0.66 -16.42
N PRO A 344 10.17 -0.30 -15.49
CA PRO A 344 11.52 -0.50 -14.97
C PRO A 344 12.53 -0.87 -16.06
N LEU A 345 12.14 -1.71 -17.01
CA LEU A 345 13.01 -2.13 -18.12
C LEU A 345 13.37 -0.95 -19.03
N ILE A 346 12.39 -0.08 -19.31
CA ILE A 346 12.59 1.12 -20.12
C ILE A 346 13.50 2.12 -19.40
N ARG A 347 13.23 2.36 -18.11
CA ARG A 347 14.04 3.22 -17.23
C ARG A 347 15.49 2.75 -17.23
N ASP A 348 15.74 1.48 -16.96
CA ASP A 348 17.09 0.93 -16.84
C ASP A 348 17.84 0.97 -18.18
N ALA A 349 17.15 0.71 -19.29
CA ALA A 349 17.73 0.83 -20.63
C ALA A 349 18.07 2.29 -21.02
N CYS A 350 17.32 3.27 -20.52
CA CYS A 350 17.64 4.70 -20.70
C CYS A 350 18.77 5.13 -19.76
N PHE A 351 18.76 4.64 -18.52
CA PHE A 351 19.79 4.93 -17.53
C PHE A 351 21.17 4.39 -17.95
N ALA A 352 21.23 3.13 -18.43
CA ALA A 352 22.47 2.57 -18.96
C ALA A 352 23.00 3.37 -20.17
N ALA A 353 22.11 3.81 -21.06
CA ALA A 353 22.48 4.67 -22.19
C ALA A 353 22.96 6.05 -21.75
N PHE A 354 22.37 6.61 -20.68
CA PHE A 354 22.79 7.87 -20.07
C PHE A 354 24.18 7.77 -19.44
N LEU A 355 24.44 6.70 -18.67
CA LEU A 355 25.75 6.43 -18.09
C LEU A 355 26.83 6.21 -19.15
N ALA A 356 26.47 5.63 -20.31
CA ALA A 356 27.38 5.40 -21.41
C ALA A 356 27.84 6.67 -22.15
N ILE A 357 27.23 7.84 -21.89
CA ILE A 357 27.70 9.11 -22.45
C ILE A 357 29.04 9.47 -21.81
N LYS A 358 30.12 9.40 -22.59
CA LYS A 358 31.50 9.70 -22.19
C LYS A 358 32.05 10.87 -23.02
N PRO A 359 33.00 11.66 -22.48
CA PRO A 359 33.62 12.71 -23.26
C PRO A 359 34.48 12.09 -24.37
N HIS A 360 34.63 12.80 -25.49
CA HIS A 360 35.42 12.29 -26.61
C HIS A 360 36.88 12.07 -26.20
N ALA A 361 37.49 10.93 -26.57
CA ALA A 361 38.82 10.51 -26.12
C ALA A 361 39.97 11.47 -26.49
N SER A 362 39.75 12.36 -27.46
CA SER A 362 40.70 13.40 -27.88
C SER A 362 40.51 14.75 -27.18
N SER A 363 39.61 14.85 -26.21
CA SER A 363 39.32 16.10 -25.51
C SER A 363 40.44 16.46 -24.53
N LYS A 364 41.26 17.45 -24.90
CA LYS A 364 42.32 17.99 -24.03
C LYS A 364 41.76 18.65 -22.75
N LEU A 365 40.45 18.97 -22.72
CA LEU A 365 39.78 19.62 -21.58
C LEU A 365 39.68 18.70 -20.35
N ILE A 366 39.61 17.39 -20.53
CA ILE A 366 39.51 16.43 -19.41
C ILE A 366 40.76 16.53 -18.52
N HIS A 367 41.95 16.73 -19.10
CA HIS A 367 43.19 16.90 -18.35
C HIS A 367 43.23 18.17 -17.49
N THR A 368 42.32 19.12 -17.72
CA THR A 368 42.23 20.35 -16.94
C THR A 368 41.30 20.25 -15.73
N TRP A 369 40.59 19.13 -15.58
CA TRP A 369 39.68 18.90 -14.46
C TRP A 369 40.46 18.42 -13.24
N LEU A 370 39.97 18.81 -12.05
CA LEU A 370 40.49 18.33 -10.76
C LEU A 370 40.25 16.83 -10.60
N ASP A 371 39.17 16.33 -11.19
CA ASP A 371 38.84 14.92 -11.26
C ASP A 371 38.85 14.48 -12.72
N GLN A 372 39.83 13.64 -13.07
CA GLN A 372 39.97 13.08 -14.41
C GLN A 372 39.18 11.78 -14.58
N ASP A 373 38.61 11.24 -13.50
CA ASP A 373 37.76 10.05 -13.58
C ASP A 373 36.39 10.42 -14.16
N THR A 374 36.18 10.03 -15.41
CA THR A 374 34.91 10.27 -16.11
C THR A 374 33.81 9.29 -15.70
N GLU A 375 34.14 8.25 -14.94
CA GLU A 375 33.19 7.25 -14.42
C GLU A 375 32.70 7.59 -13.01
N ALA A 376 33.34 8.54 -12.32
CA ALA A 376 32.94 8.95 -10.98
C ALA A 376 31.51 9.51 -10.97
N GLU A 377 30.66 8.97 -10.08
CA GLU A 377 29.22 9.31 -10.01
C GLU A 377 28.96 10.80 -9.71
N PHE A 378 29.89 11.45 -8.99
CA PHE A 378 29.86 12.87 -8.65
C PHE A 378 31.04 13.65 -9.26
N GLY A 379 31.74 13.07 -10.24
CA GLY A 379 32.83 13.74 -10.94
C GLY A 379 32.35 14.91 -11.81
N GLN A 380 33.27 15.76 -12.26
CA GLN A 380 32.93 16.96 -13.05
C GLN A 380 32.13 16.61 -14.33
N TRP A 381 32.42 15.48 -14.95
CA TRP A 381 31.68 15.00 -16.12
C TRP A 381 30.23 14.61 -15.80
N ALA A 382 30.02 13.85 -14.73
CA ALA A 382 28.69 13.38 -14.35
C ALA A 382 27.77 14.57 -14.02
N ILE A 383 28.29 15.57 -13.30
CA ILE A 383 27.57 16.81 -12.98
C ILE A 383 27.31 17.63 -14.25
N LEU A 384 28.28 17.75 -15.17
CA LEU A 384 28.09 18.45 -16.44
C LEU A 384 27.02 17.77 -17.32
N ARG A 385 27.06 16.44 -17.42
CA ARG A 385 26.07 15.64 -18.17
C ARG A 385 24.66 15.79 -17.57
N ALA A 386 24.53 15.74 -16.24
CA ALA A 386 23.28 16.00 -15.55
C ALA A 386 22.76 17.42 -15.82
N SER A 387 23.62 18.43 -15.64
CA SER A 387 23.28 19.83 -15.86
C SER A 387 22.86 20.11 -17.30
N ALA A 388 23.52 19.48 -18.29
CA ALA A 388 23.16 19.56 -19.70
C ALA A 388 21.78 18.95 -19.99
N LEU A 389 21.47 17.78 -19.40
CA LEU A 389 20.17 17.13 -19.56
C LEU A 389 19.05 18.04 -19.03
N TYR A 390 19.23 18.63 -17.84
CA TYR A 390 18.27 19.59 -17.27
C TYR A 390 18.16 20.87 -18.12
N ALA A 391 19.30 21.41 -18.59
CA ALA A 391 19.35 22.59 -19.45
C ALA A 391 18.63 22.40 -20.79
N SER A 392 18.55 21.17 -21.31
CA SER A 392 17.82 20.86 -22.55
C SER A 392 16.31 21.10 -22.45
N TYR A 393 15.76 21.23 -21.24
CA TYR A 393 14.37 21.59 -20.97
C TYR A 393 14.21 23.06 -20.53
N ALA A 394 15.24 23.90 -20.72
CA ALA A 394 15.16 25.31 -20.38
C ALA A 394 14.06 26.03 -21.19
N PRO A 395 13.32 26.97 -20.58
CA PRO A 395 12.27 27.68 -21.27
C PRO A 395 12.84 28.57 -22.39
N LEU A 396 12.39 28.33 -23.62
CA LEU A 396 12.70 29.19 -24.77
C LEU A 396 11.89 30.48 -24.67
N ARG A 397 12.55 31.65 -24.80
CA ARG A 397 11.95 33.01 -24.75
C ARG A 397 10.74 33.23 -25.70
N SER A 398 10.46 32.31 -26.62
CA SER A 398 9.42 32.42 -27.66
C SER A 398 8.11 31.67 -27.35
N TYR A 399 8.05 30.78 -26.36
CA TYR A 399 6.86 29.95 -26.14
C TYR A 399 5.92 30.56 -25.09
N ARG A 400 4.63 30.71 -25.46
CA ARG A 400 3.52 31.21 -24.61
C ARG A 400 2.98 30.18 -23.60
N TYR A 401 3.62 29.02 -23.47
CA TYR A 401 3.14 27.91 -22.63
C TYR A 401 4.19 27.55 -21.57
N PRO A 402 3.75 27.17 -20.36
CA PRO A 402 4.65 26.74 -19.28
C PRO A 402 5.46 25.53 -19.73
N VAL A 403 6.77 25.56 -19.49
CA VAL A 403 7.69 24.52 -19.91
C VAL A 403 7.75 23.45 -18.83
N LYS A 404 7.07 22.32 -19.05
CA LYS A 404 7.08 21.17 -18.13
C LYS A 404 8.39 20.40 -18.31
N VAL A 405 9.24 20.40 -17.29
CA VAL A 405 10.43 19.55 -17.24
C VAL A 405 9.98 18.08 -17.19
N SER A 406 10.60 17.22 -18.01
CA SER A 406 10.24 15.79 -18.07
C SER A 406 10.77 15.02 -16.85
N ASN A 407 10.00 14.05 -16.34
CA ASN A 407 10.46 13.15 -15.27
C ASN A 407 11.74 12.38 -15.63
N LEU A 408 12.06 12.24 -16.93
CA LEU A 408 13.31 11.66 -17.41
C LEU A 408 14.51 12.25 -16.67
N VAL A 409 14.55 13.57 -16.46
CA VAL A 409 15.72 14.21 -15.85
C VAL A 409 15.98 13.65 -14.45
N TRP A 410 14.93 13.51 -13.64
CA TRP A 410 14.99 13.03 -12.26
C TRP A 410 15.39 11.57 -12.19
N TRP A 411 14.86 10.74 -13.08
CA TRP A 411 15.22 9.31 -13.16
C TRP A 411 16.66 9.08 -13.60
N MET A 412 17.22 9.94 -14.47
CA MET A 412 18.58 9.75 -14.99
C MET A 412 19.65 10.35 -14.08
N ALA A 413 19.36 11.48 -13.42
CA ALA A 413 20.38 12.28 -12.76
C ALA A 413 19.95 12.87 -11.40
N GLY A 414 18.94 12.29 -10.75
CA GLY A 414 18.41 12.77 -9.46
C GLY A 414 19.48 12.93 -8.37
N LYS A 415 20.42 11.98 -8.25
CA LYS A 415 21.54 12.06 -7.31
C LYS A 415 22.45 13.27 -7.59
N GLN A 416 22.79 13.51 -8.86
CA GLN A 416 23.62 14.64 -9.25
C GLN A 416 22.91 15.97 -9.00
N TYR A 417 21.59 16.06 -9.19
CA TYR A 417 20.83 17.26 -8.86
C TYR A 417 20.77 17.53 -7.36
N ALA A 418 20.59 16.48 -6.54
CA ALA A 418 20.68 16.61 -5.09
C ALA A 418 22.05 17.13 -4.65
N PHE A 419 23.13 16.61 -5.25
CA PHE A 419 24.49 17.10 -5.03
C PHE A 419 24.67 18.57 -5.42
N ILE A 420 24.23 18.97 -6.62
CA ILE A 420 24.31 20.37 -7.10
C ILE A 420 23.58 21.31 -6.12
N LYS A 421 22.39 20.92 -5.67
CA LYS A 421 21.58 21.74 -4.76
C LYS A 421 22.18 21.82 -3.37
N ALA A 422 22.66 20.71 -2.81
CA ALA A 422 23.29 20.66 -1.49
C ALA A 422 24.58 21.50 -1.43
N ASN A 423 25.38 21.48 -2.51
CA ASN A 423 26.63 22.24 -2.58
C ASN A 423 26.44 23.77 -2.46
N GLN A 424 25.23 24.29 -2.70
CA GLN A 424 24.93 25.72 -2.53
C GLN A 424 24.63 26.12 -1.09
N HIS A 425 24.13 25.18 -0.29
CA HIS A 425 23.59 25.46 1.05
C HIS A 425 24.44 24.86 2.19
N GLY A 426 25.55 24.20 1.85
CA GLY A 426 26.39 23.45 2.78
C GLY A 426 26.05 21.96 2.73
N MET A 427 27.05 21.14 2.41
CA MET A 427 26.88 19.70 2.23
C MET A 427 27.59 18.93 3.35
N THR A 428 26.88 17.96 3.93
CA THR A 428 27.49 16.91 4.77
C THR A 428 27.43 15.60 3.99
N PRO A 429 28.54 15.09 3.44
CA PRO A 429 28.54 13.83 2.72
C PRO A 429 28.33 12.68 3.71
N VAL A 430 27.35 11.82 3.43
CA VAL A 430 27.05 10.63 4.20
C VAL A 430 27.18 9.43 3.27
N SER A 431 27.81 8.36 3.72
CA SER A 431 27.91 7.12 2.94
C SER A 431 26.52 6.46 2.80
N ASP A 432 26.32 5.71 1.71
CA ASP A 432 25.03 5.06 1.44
C ASP A 432 24.57 4.17 2.61
N SER A 433 25.49 3.44 3.24
CA SER A 433 25.17 2.56 4.38
C SER A 433 24.71 3.35 5.61
N MET A 434 25.32 4.50 5.89
CA MET A 434 24.92 5.37 6.99
C MET A 434 23.61 6.09 6.67
N TYR A 435 23.41 6.56 5.44
CA TYR A 435 22.20 7.29 5.05
C TYR A 435 20.94 6.43 5.20
N VAL A 436 21.03 5.14 4.84
CA VAL A 436 19.91 4.18 5.00
C VAL A 436 19.51 3.99 6.46
N MET A 437 20.43 4.19 7.41
CA MET A 437 20.15 4.08 8.85
C MET A 437 19.52 5.35 9.43
N LEU A 438 19.58 6.48 8.72
CA LEU A 438 19.04 7.75 9.22
C LEU A 438 17.52 7.79 9.03
N LYS A 439 16.82 8.18 10.10
CA LYS A 439 15.40 8.52 10.07
C LYS A 439 15.22 9.99 10.46
N ALA A 440 14.16 10.61 9.95
CA ALA A 440 13.79 11.95 10.39
C ALA A 440 13.46 11.90 11.90
N ASN A 441 14.08 12.76 12.70
CA ASN A 441 13.79 12.85 14.12
C ASN A 441 12.52 13.69 14.32
N ALA A 442 11.40 13.01 14.59
CA ALA A 442 10.10 13.67 14.78
C ALA A 442 10.11 14.66 15.96
N GLY A 443 10.83 14.34 17.04
CA GLY A 443 10.99 15.23 18.20
C GLY A 443 11.67 16.54 17.84
N PHE A 444 12.77 16.46 17.07
CA PHE A 444 13.45 17.64 16.56
C PHE A 444 12.55 18.47 15.63
N VAL A 445 11.83 17.82 14.70
CA VAL A 445 10.90 18.52 13.78
C VAL A 445 9.81 19.26 14.56
N ARG A 446 9.24 18.64 15.60
CA ARG A 446 8.25 19.29 16.48
C ARG A 446 8.84 20.51 17.20
N GLN A 447 10.04 20.38 17.76
CA GLN A 447 10.72 21.48 18.46
C GLN A 447 11.06 22.64 17.53
N ALA A 448 11.57 22.34 16.32
CA ALA A 448 11.92 23.35 15.34
C ALA A 448 10.70 24.17 14.91
N ARG A 449 9.57 23.52 14.61
CA ARG A 449 8.32 24.21 14.25
C ARG A 449 7.78 25.08 15.38
N ALA A 450 7.81 24.56 16.62
CA ALA A 450 7.40 25.32 17.79
C ALA A 450 8.26 26.58 17.98
N HIS A 451 9.57 26.50 17.71
CA HIS A 451 10.48 27.66 17.77
C HIS A 451 10.22 28.67 16.64
N GLU A 452 9.80 28.22 15.46
CA GLU A 452 9.47 29.08 14.31
C GLU A 452 8.11 29.80 14.44
N GLY A 453 7.36 29.55 15.52
CA GLY A 453 6.05 30.18 15.76
C GLY A 453 4.93 29.66 14.86
N GLU A 454 5.22 28.62 14.07
CA GLU A 454 4.20 27.80 13.41
C GLU A 454 3.61 26.89 14.49
N GLY A 455 2.46 27.29 15.04
CA GLY A 455 1.78 26.54 16.09
C GLY A 455 1.66 25.04 15.76
N THR A 456 1.68 24.22 16.79
CA THR A 456 1.50 22.76 16.77
C THR A 456 0.16 22.38 16.11
N LEU A 457 0.12 22.36 14.79
CA LEU A 457 -0.97 21.82 13.98
C LEU A 457 -0.36 20.84 12.97
N ILE A 458 0.21 19.77 13.49
CA ILE A 458 0.18 18.48 12.82
C ILE A 458 -0.53 17.52 13.78
N VAL A 459 -1.64 16.98 13.29
CA VAL A 459 -2.33 15.81 13.84
C VAL A 459 -1.30 14.70 14.00
N ASP A 460 -1.16 14.19 15.21
CA ASP A 460 -0.11 13.27 15.63
C ASP A 460 -0.03 12.02 14.74
N GLU A 461 1.08 11.86 14.02
CA GLU A 461 1.52 10.57 13.50
C GLU A 461 2.87 10.22 14.16
N MET A 462 2.89 9.01 14.74
CA MET A 462 4.04 8.24 15.20
C MET A 462 4.64 8.63 16.57
N GLY A 463 4.13 7.95 17.60
CA GLY A 463 4.95 7.56 18.75
C GLY A 463 5.69 6.27 18.40
N ASP A 464 7.03 6.33 18.39
CA ASP A 464 7.88 5.14 18.55
C ASP A 464 8.40 5.18 19.99
N THR A 465 8.17 4.07 20.69
CA THR A 465 8.62 3.74 22.04
C THR A 465 10.12 3.47 22.10
N ASP A 466 10.67 3.77 23.30
CA ASP A 466 11.85 3.18 23.94
C ASP A 466 13.27 3.47 23.39
N GLU A 467 13.82 4.61 23.82
CA GLU A 467 15.20 4.66 24.32
C GLU A 467 15.18 5.17 25.77
N SER A 468 14.92 4.27 26.71
CA SER A 468 15.37 4.40 28.09
C SER A 468 15.86 3.04 28.55
N ASP A 469 17.15 2.79 28.38
CA ASP A 469 17.99 2.01 29.29
C ASP A 469 19.39 1.95 28.69
N LEU A 470 20.31 2.72 29.29
CA LEU A 470 21.75 2.45 29.44
C LEU A 470 22.45 3.75 29.85
N PHE A 471 22.30 4.16 31.11
CA PHE A 471 23.33 4.87 31.88
C PHE A 471 22.92 4.84 33.36
N ASP A 472 23.31 3.78 34.06
CA ASP A 472 23.55 3.81 35.50
C ASP A 472 24.88 3.08 35.73
N ASP A 473 25.97 3.83 35.65
CA ASP A 473 27.24 3.55 36.31
C ASP A 473 27.67 4.88 36.97
N ASP A 474 27.88 4.81 38.29
CA ASP A 474 28.65 5.68 39.20
C ASP A 474 27.86 6.25 40.40
N ASP A 475 27.75 5.46 41.49
CA ASP A 475 28.42 5.68 42.80
C ASP A 475 28.01 4.63 43.85
#